data_AF-U1Z8F8-F1
#
_entry.id   AF-U1Z8F8-F1
#
_cell.length_a   1.000
_cell.length_b   1.000
_cell.length_c   1.000
_cell.angle_alpha   90.00
_cell.angle_beta   90.00
_cell.angle_gamma   90.00
#
_symmetry.space_group_name_H-M   'P 1'
#
loop_
_entity.id
_entity.type
_entity.pdbx_description
1 polymer ?
#
loop_
_entity_poly.entity_id
_entity_poly.type
_entity_poly.pdbx_seq_one_letter_code
_entity_poly.pdbx_strand_id
1 'polypeptide(L)'
;MRTQAISEHSFLWFDLGEKDPYYILPIVAGVATFVQQKLMMAGNAQQNPQMAMMLWIMPIMIIVFAINFPAALSLYWVVGNLFMIAQTFLIKGPDIKKNPEPQKAGGKKK
;
A
#
# COMPACT_ATOMS: atom_id res chain seq x y z
N MET A 1 -28.91 -4.22 -18.19
CA MET A 1 -28.53 -5.51 -17.57
C MET A 1 -27.06 -5.44 -17.20
N ARG A 2 -26.73 -5.44 -15.90
CA ARG A 2 -25.35 -5.64 -15.44
C ARG A 2 -25.07 -7.13 -15.63
N THR A 3 -24.08 -7.46 -16.44
CA THR A 3 -23.74 -8.84 -16.79
C THR A 3 -23.50 -9.66 -15.51
N GLN A 4 -24.39 -10.62 -15.25
CA GLN A 4 -24.40 -11.52 -14.08
C GLN A 4 -23.14 -12.41 -13.98
N ALA A 5 -22.22 -12.31 -14.95
CA ALA A 5 -21.00 -13.11 -15.05
C ALA A 5 -19.97 -12.89 -13.92
N ILE A 6 -20.05 -11.78 -13.17
CA ILE A 6 -19.12 -11.54 -12.04
C ILE A 6 -19.74 -11.99 -10.70
N SER A 7 -21.02 -12.37 -10.68
CA SER A 7 -21.70 -12.78 -9.44
C SER A 7 -21.49 -14.24 -9.06
N GLU A 8 -21.01 -15.09 -9.98
CA GLU A 8 -20.89 -16.54 -9.77
C GLU A 8 -19.44 -17.03 -9.60
N HIS A 9 -18.45 -16.14 -9.71
CA HIS A 9 -17.05 -16.52 -9.63
C HIS A 9 -16.41 -16.07 -8.30
N SER A 10 -16.21 -17.04 -7.43
CA SER A 10 -15.28 -16.90 -6.30
C SER A 10 -13.85 -16.84 -6.84
N PHE A 11 -13.10 -15.84 -6.38
CA PHE A 11 -11.68 -15.71 -6.67
C PHE A 11 -10.90 -16.03 -5.40
N LEU A 12 -10.11 -17.11 -5.45
CA LEU A 12 -9.41 -17.68 -4.30
C LEU A 12 -10.37 -18.12 -3.18
N TRP A 13 -10.66 -17.26 -2.20
CA TRP A 13 -11.52 -17.55 -1.04
C TRP A 13 -12.62 -16.49 -0.83
N PHE A 14 -12.76 -15.53 -1.75
CA PHE A 14 -13.67 -14.39 -1.61
C PHE A 14 -14.41 -14.11 -2.91
N ASP A 15 -15.57 -13.48 -2.79
CA ASP A 15 -16.35 -13.00 -3.91
C ASP A 15 -16.09 -11.52 -4.15
N LEU A 16 -15.82 -11.12 -5.39
CA LEU A 16 -15.43 -9.75 -5.73
C LEU A 16 -16.53 -8.72 -5.43
N GLY A 17 -17.80 -9.14 -5.53
CA GLY A 17 -18.97 -8.30 -5.31
C GLY A 17 -19.40 -8.18 -3.84
N GLU A 18 -18.91 -9.05 -2.96
CA GLU A 18 -19.28 -9.09 -1.54
C GLU A 18 -18.11 -8.67 -0.65
N LYS A 19 -18.39 -8.48 0.65
CA LYS A 19 -17.33 -8.20 1.64
C LYS A 19 -16.49 -9.46 1.85
N ASP A 20 -15.18 -9.30 2.08
CA ASP A 20 -14.33 -10.45 2.42
C ASP A 20 -14.77 -11.04 3.78
N PRO A 21 -15.25 -12.30 3.83
CA PRO A 21 -15.77 -12.89 5.06
C PRO A 21 -14.71 -13.11 6.14
N TYR A 22 -13.43 -13.17 5.77
CA TYR A 22 -12.31 -13.40 6.69
C TYR A 22 -11.49 -12.14 6.96
N TYR A 23 -11.83 -11.01 6.32
CA TYR A 23 -11.11 -9.73 6.42
C TYR A 23 -9.61 -9.81 6.10
N ILE A 24 -9.17 -10.85 5.39
CA ILE A 24 -7.77 -11.07 5.04
C ILE A 24 -7.31 -9.98 4.07
N LEU A 25 -8.09 -9.71 3.01
CA LEU A 25 -7.76 -8.71 2.02
C LEU A 25 -7.67 -7.29 2.59
N PRO A 26 -8.62 -6.79 3.42
CA PRO A 26 -8.47 -5.52 4.11
C PRO A 26 -7.15 -5.39 4.88
N ILE A 27 -6.78 -6.42 5.64
CA ILE A 27 -5.54 -6.43 6.44
C ILE A 27 -4.32 -6.39 5.52
N VAL A 28 -4.30 -7.21 4.47
CA VAL A 28 -3.21 -7.24 3.49
C VAL A 28 -3.11 -5.90 2.76
N ALA A 29 -4.23 -5.27 2.40
CA ALA A 29 -4.25 -3.95 1.77
C ALA A 29 -3.64 -2.88 2.68
N GLY A 30 -3.99 -2.87 3.96
CA GLY A 30 -3.40 -1.96 4.94
C GLY A 30 -1.89 -2.19 5.11
N VAL A 31 -1.46 -3.44 5.29
CA VAL A 31 -0.02 -3.78 5.42
C VAL A 31 0.75 -3.41 4.15
N ALA A 32 0.22 -3.72 2.97
CA ALA A 32 0.84 -3.35 1.71
C ALA A 32 0.96 -1.83 1.55
N THR A 33 -0.08 -1.09 1.96
CA THR A 33 -0.07 0.38 1.97
C THR A 33 1.02 0.92 2.91
N PHE A 34 1.14 0.36 4.11
CA PHE A 34 2.17 0.73 5.07
C PHE A 34 3.58 0.50 4.50
N VAL A 35 3.83 -0.69 3.95
CA VAL A 35 5.13 -1.04 3.34
C VAL A 35 5.45 -0.11 2.18
N GLN A 36 4.48 0.14 1.30
CA GLN A 36 4.64 1.04 0.16
C GLN A 36 5.02 2.46 0.61
N GLN A 37 4.29 3.03 1.58
CA GLN A 37 4.58 4.36 2.11
C GLN A 37 5.94 4.40 2.81
N LYS A 38 6.27 3.38 3.61
CA LYS A 38 7.56 3.28 4.30
C LYS A 38 8.74 3.26 3.32
N LEU A 39 8.62 2.50 2.23
CA LEU A 39 9.63 2.44 1.18
C LEU A 39 9.79 3.79 0.46
N MET A 40 8.69 4.49 0.20
CA MET A 40 8.73 5.83 -0.39
C MET A 40 9.44 6.83 0.53
N MET A 41 9.22 6.69 1.83
CA MET A 41 9.78 7.56 2.88
C MET A 41 11.24 7.25 3.23
N ALA A 42 11.71 6.02 3.01
CA ALA A 42 13.09 5.61 3.31
C ALA A 42 14.17 6.45 2.58
N GLY A 43 13.82 7.13 1.48
CA GLY A 43 14.71 8.04 0.76
C GLY A 43 14.71 9.49 1.26
N ASN A 44 13.86 9.86 2.23
CA ASN A 44 13.71 11.23 2.72
C ASN A 44 14.07 11.30 4.21
N ALA A 45 15.21 11.91 4.53
CA ALA A 45 15.72 12.03 5.90
C ALA A 45 14.92 13.00 6.79
N GLN A 46 14.12 13.89 6.19
CA GLN A 46 13.32 14.86 6.93
C GLN A 46 11.89 14.36 7.14
N GLN A 47 11.71 13.52 8.15
CA GLN A 47 10.39 13.07 8.59
C GLN A 47 9.74 14.19 9.43
N ASN A 48 8.91 15.03 8.81
CA ASN A 48 8.03 15.91 9.59
C ASN A 48 7.02 15.04 10.38
N PRO A 49 6.74 15.32 11.66
CA PRO A 49 5.73 14.62 12.48
C PRO A 49 4.40 14.34 11.77
N GLN A 50 3.93 15.24 10.91
CA GLN A 50 2.70 15.04 10.13
C GLN A 50 2.80 13.85 9.17
N MET A 51 3.96 13.67 8.54
CA MET A 51 4.23 12.59 7.59
C MET A 51 4.36 11.24 8.32
N ALA A 52 4.99 11.23 9.49
CA ALA A 52 5.06 10.05 10.35
C ALA A 52 3.66 9.63 10.85
N MET A 53 2.80 10.59 11.18
CA MET A 53 1.42 10.31 11.56
C MET A 53 0.62 9.70 10.40
N MET A 54 0.79 10.24 9.18
CA MET A 54 0.14 9.71 7.96
C MET A 54 0.50 8.24 7.70
N LEU A 55 1.78 7.88 7.89
CA LEU A 55 2.28 6.50 7.72
C LEU A 55 1.52 5.48 8.57
N TRP A 56 1.10 5.86 9.79
CA TRP A 56 0.37 4.97 10.68
C TRP A 56 -1.15 5.07 10.52
N ILE A 57 -1.69 6.29 10.37
CA ILE A 57 -3.14 6.50 10.31
C ILE A 57 -3.72 5.97 9.00
N MET A 58 -3.08 6.22 7.85
CA MET A 58 -3.65 5.85 6.56
C MET A 58 -3.89 4.35 6.40
N PRO A 59 -2.92 3.46 6.72
CA PRO A 59 -3.16 2.02 6.68
C PRO A 59 -4.33 1.56 7.54
N ILE A 60 -4.47 2.13 8.74
CA ILE A 60 -5.57 1.80 9.66
C ILE A 60 -6.91 2.24 9.06
N MET A 61 -6.97 3.45 8.52
CA MET A 61 -8.15 3.98 7.84
C MET A 61 -8.55 3.11 6.63
N ILE A 62 -7.57 2.70 5.83
CA ILE A 62 -7.77 1.78 4.69
C ILE A 62 -8.40 0.47 5.19
N ILE A 63 -7.87 -0.14 6.26
CA ILE A 63 -8.41 -1.40 6.80
C ILE A 63 -9.87 -1.22 7.24
N VAL A 64 -10.16 -0.18 8.03
CA VAL A 64 -11.52 0.08 8.56
C VAL A 64 -12.52 0.32 7.42
N PHE A 65 -12.12 1.07 6.39
CA PHE A 65 -12.96 1.26 5.21
C PHE A 65 -13.09 -0.05 4.42
N ALA A 66 -11.99 -0.72 4.10
CA ALA A 66 -11.96 -1.94 3.30
C ALA A 66 -12.87 -3.06 3.86
N ILE A 67 -12.95 -3.21 5.18
CA ILE A 67 -13.84 -4.17 5.86
C ILE A 67 -15.32 -3.95 5.51
N ASN A 68 -15.72 -2.70 5.25
CA ASN A 68 -17.10 -2.33 5.01
C ASN A 68 -17.50 -2.32 3.53
N PHE A 69 -16.53 -2.51 2.63
CA PHE A 69 -16.73 -2.41 1.19
C PHE A 69 -16.48 -3.75 0.49
N PRO A 70 -16.91 -3.91 -0.78
CA PRO A 70 -16.66 -5.13 -1.54
C PRO A 70 -15.17 -5.50 -1.61
N ALA A 71 -14.88 -6.79 -1.60
CA ALA A 71 -13.53 -7.36 -1.63
C ALA A 71 -12.73 -6.89 -2.86
N ALA A 72 -13.39 -6.58 -3.97
CA ALA A 72 -12.76 -5.96 -5.14
C ALA A 72 -11.99 -4.67 -4.82
N LEU A 73 -12.49 -3.84 -3.90
CA LEU A 73 -11.80 -2.60 -3.49
C LEU A 73 -10.49 -2.93 -2.74
N SER A 74 -10.55 -3.89 -1.84
CA SER A 74 -9.37 -4.36 -1.09
C SER A 74 -8.34 -4.99 -2.03
N LEU A 75 -8.79 -5.83 -2.97
CA LEU A 75 -7.94 -6.46 -3.97
C LEU A 75 -7.26 -5.41 -4.86
N TYR A 76 -7.99 -4.37 -5.28
CA TYR A 76 -7.41 -3.25 -6.04
C TYR A 76 -6.24 -2.60 -5.30
N TRP A 77 -6.41 -2.30 -4.00
CA TRP A 77 -5.33 -1.74 -3.20
C TRP A 77 -4.15 -2.70 -3.05
N VAL A 78 -4.40 -3.99 -2.82
CA VAL A 78 -3.33 -4.98 -2.71
C VAL A 78 -2.50 -5.03 -3.99
N VAL A 79 -3.14 -5.20 -5.15
CA VAL A 79 -2.43 -5.31 -6.44
C VAL A 79 -1.71 -4.00 -6.77
N GLY A 80 -2.36 -2.85 -6.58
CA GLY A 80 -1.75 -1.53 -6.83
C GLY A 80 -0.53 -1.28 -5.95
N ASN A 81 -0.62 -1.57 -4.65
CA ASN A 81 0.51 -1.41 -3.73
C ASN A 81 1.65 -2.36 -4.06
N LEU A 82 1.37 -3.63 -4.39
CA LEU A 82 2.40 -4.58 -4.80
C LEU A 82 3.12 -4.12 -6.07
N PHE A 83 2.38 -3.61 -7.06
CA PHE A 83 2.96 -3.04 -8.26
C PHE A 83 3.87 -1.85 -7.94
N MET A 84 3.39 -0.90 -7.13
CA MET A 84 4.17 0.26 -6.72
C MET A 84 5.42 -0.12 -5.91
N ILE A 85 5.32 -1.12 -5.04
CA ILE A 85 6.47 -1.65 -4.30
C ILE A 85 7.49 -2.24 -5.27
N ALA A 86 7.06 -3.10 -6.19
CA ALA A 86 7.94 -3.71 -7.20
C ALA A 86 8.61 -2.63 -8.06
N GLN A 87 7.84 -1.66 -8.57
CA GLN A 87 8.37 -0.52 -9.31
C GLN A 87 9.39 0.28 -8.48
N THR A 88 9.08 0.55 -7.21
CA THR A 88 9.98 1.30 -6.33
C THR A 88 11.29 0.54 -6.09
N PHE A 89 11.25 -0.77 -5.92
CA PHE A 89 12.45 -1.59 -5.80
C PHE A 89 13.29 -1.61 -7.08
N LEU A 90 12.67 -1.64 -8.26
CA LEU A 90 13.39 -1.59 -9.53
C LEU A 90 14.05 -0.22 -9.77
N ILE A 91 13.36 0.87 -9.43
CA ILE A 91 13.85 2.23 -9.66
C ILE A 91 14.83 2.68 -8.58
N LYS A 92 14.47 2.51 -7.29
CA LYS A 92 15.25 3.01 -6.14
C LYS A 92 16.15 1.94 -5.50
N GLY A 93 16.03 0.68 -5.89
CA GLY A 93 16.89 -0.41 -5.37
C GLY A 93 18.40 -0.13 -5.47
N PRO A 94 18.90 0.49 -6.55
CA PRO A 94 20.31 0.89 -6.65
C PRO A 94 20.71 1.98 -5.65
N ASP A 95 19.85 2.98 -5.42
CA ASP A 95 20.13 4.12 -4.54
C ASP A 95 20.04 3.76 -3.06
N ILE A 96 19.10 2.86 -2.69
CA ILE A 96 18.95 2.35 -1.31
C ILE A 96 20.13 1.44 -0.91
N LYS A 97 20.69 0.66 -1.83
CA LYS A 97 21.85 -0.20 -1.56
C LYS A 97 23.17 0.56 -1.47
N LYS A 98 23.30 1.70 -2.14
CA LYS A 98 24.55 2.46 -2.23
C LYS A 98 24.78 3.42 -1.05
N ASN A 99 23.72 3.83 -0.35
CA ASN A 99 23.80 4.64 0.87
C ASN A 99 22.90 4.04 1.97
N PRO A 100 23.46 3.23 2.89
CA PRO A 100 22.73 2.78 4.07
C PRO A 100 22.55 3.88 5.13
N GLU A 101 23.16 5.05 4.93
CA GLU A 101 22.95 6.20 5.81
C GLU A 101 21.79 7.06 5.30
N PRO A 102 20.95 7.61 6.21
CA PRO A 102 19.93 8.57 5.83
C PRO A 102 20.62 9.70 5.07
N GLN A 103 20.17 9.97 3.84
CA GLN A 103 20.68 11.07 3.02
C GLN A 103 20.56 12.37 3.83
N LYS A 104 21.60 12.75 4.57
CA LYS A 104 21.73 14.09 5.14
C LYS A 104 21.65 15.01 3.94
N ALA A 105 20.57 15.78 3.86
CA ALA A 105 20.38 16.82 2.87
C ALA A 105 21.65 17.68 2.89
N GLY A 106 22.52 17.46 1.90
CA GLY A 106 23.77 18.17 1.76
C GLY A 106 23.46 19.63 1.57
N GLY A 107 23.69 20.43 2.61
CA GLY A 107 23.91 21.84 2.48
C GLY A 107 25.06 22.07 1.50
N LYS A 108 24.73 22.43 0.26
CA LYS A 108 25.58 23.15 -0.67
C LYS A 108 24.66 23.94 -1.60
N LYS A 109 24.21 25.11 -1.13
CA LYS A 109 24.03 26.25 -2.03
C LYS A 109 25.28 27.10 -1.84
N LYS A 110 26.20 26.99 -2.80
CA LYS A 110 27.13 28.07 -3.12
C LYS A 110 26.35 29.13 -3.88
#